data_AF-A0A7M3PSF9-F1
#
_entry.id   AF-A0A7M3PSF9-F1
#
_cell.length_a   1.000
_cell.length_b   1.000
_cell.length_c   1.000
_cell.angle_alpha   90.00
_cell.angle_beta   90.00
_cell.angle_gamma   90.00
#
_symmetry.space_group_name_H-M   'P 1'
#
loop_
_entity.id
_entity.type
_entity.pdbx_description
1 polymer ?
#
loop_
_entity_poly.entity_id
_entity_poly.type
_entity_poly.pdbx_seq_one_letter_code
_entity_poly.pdbx_strand_id
1 'polypeptide(L)'
;YVIVDWHAFQNHQAAAVNFFANISQTFTGYPHILYETYNEPAWNESWTELKGYHSAIINAIRANDLNNIVIVGTARSSMDVDVAATDPLNYTNVAYTLHYYPNLPQSNLNVKAQQAINMNLPIFVTEYGT
;
A
#
# COMPACT_ATOMS: atom_id res chain seq x y z
N TYR A 1 -16.27 6.18 -3.54
CA TYR A 1 -14.97 6.06 -2.87
C TYR A 1 -13.94 6.88 -3.62
N VAL A 2 -12.87 7.28 -2.95
CA VAL A 2 -11.73 8.03 -3.51
C VAL A 2 -10.44 7.51 -2.86
N ILE A 3 -9.41 7.28 -3.66
CA ILE A 3 -8.06 6.95 -3.19
C ILE A 3 -7.28 8.25 -3.05
N VAL A 4 -6.73 8.50 -1.88
CA VAL A 4 -5.71 9.52 -1.64
C VAL A 4 -4.36 8.82 -1.74
N ASP A 5 -3.75 8.94 -2.91
CA ASP A 5 -2.48 8.29 -3.25
C ASP A 5 -1.30 9.24 -2.98
N TRP A 6 -0.37 8.78 -2.14
CA TRP A 6 0.97 9.35 -2.04
C TRP A 6 1.83 8.83 -3.21
N HIS A 7 1.69 9.51 -4.35
CA HIS A 7 2.28 9.14 -5.63
C HIS A 7 3.80 9.39 -5.69
N ALA A 8 4.53 8.56 -4.96
CA ALA A 8 5.98 8.62 -4.84
C ALA A 8 6.66 7.36 -5.39
N PHE A 9 7.92 7.52 -5.76
CA PHE A 9 8.85 6.46 -6.19
C PHE A 9 10.08 6.36 -5.27
N GLN A 10 10.08 7.12 -4.18
CA GLN A 10 11.14 7.19 -3.19
C GLN A 10 10.54 7.33 -1.79
N ASN A 11 11.29 6.87 -0.79
CA ASN A 11 10.91 6.97 0.60
C ASN A 11 10.90 8.43 1.09
N HIS A 12 9.72 8.93 1.41
CA HIS A 12 9.50 10.24 2.03
C HIS A 12 8.73 10.15 3.35
N GLN A 13 9.09 9.18 4.22
CA GLN A 13 8.26 8.78 5.38
C GLN A 13 7.78 9.95 6.22
N ALA A 14 8.67 10.86 6.62
CA ALA A 14 8.30 11.99 7.47
C ALA A 14 7.27 12.94 6.81
N ALA A 15 7.41 13.18 5.50
CA ALA A 15 6.47 14.00 4.76
C ALA A 15 5.12 13.29 4.58
N ALA A 16 5.15 11.99 4.27
CA ALA A 16 3.95 11.17 4.13
C ALA A 16 3.17 11.06 5.45
N VAL A 17 3.86 10.89 6.59
CA VAL A 17 3.24 10.90 7.93
C VAL A 17 2.49 12.22 8.17
N ASN A 18 3.13 13.37 7.90
CA ASN A 18 2.49 14.67 8.08
C ASN A 18 1.29 14.86 7.15
N PHE A 19 1.43 14.45 5.88
CA PHE A 19 0.37 14.52 4.90
C PHE A 19 -0.86 13.69 5.32
N PHE A 20 -0.66 12.41 5.62
CA PHE A 20 -1.77 11.53 5.99
C PHE A 20 -2.36 11.82 7.37
N ALA A 21 -1.58 12.36 8.32
CA ALA A 21 -2.14 12.91 9.56
C ALA A 21 -3.13 14.05 9.26
N ASN A 22 -2.78 14.96 8.35
CA ASN A 22 -3.66 16.06 7.95
C ASN A 22 -4.93 15.58 7.20
N ILE A 23 -4.77 14.68 6.22
CA ILE A 23 -5.91 14.13 5.47
C ILE A 23 -6.85 13.37 6.41
N SER A 24 -6.32 12.47 7.25
CA SER A 24 -7.15 11.66 8.17
C SER A 24 -7.85 12.52 9.22
N GLN A 25 -7.22 13.59 9.72
CA GLN A 25 -7.87 14.54 10.62
C GLN A 25 -8.99 15.32 9.92
N THR A 26 -8.75 15.78 8.69
CA THR A 26 -9.69 16.61 7.93
C THR A 26 -10.92 15.83 7.49
N PHE A 27 -10.72 14.57 7.07
CA PHE A 27 -11.77 13.72 6.51
C PHE A 27 -12.19 12.57 7.44
N THR A 28 -11.93 12.70 8.75
CA THR A 28 -12.44 11.72 9.73
C THR A 28 -13.97 11.62 9.65
N GLY A 29 -14.48 10.38 9.77
CA GLY A 29 -15.91 10.09 9.68
C GLY A 29 -16.47 9.95 8.25
N TYR A 30 -15.69 10.25 7.20
CA TYR A 30 -16.11 9.99 5.82
C TYR A 30 -15.71 8.57 5.39
N PRO A 31 -16.67 7.66 5.15
CA PRO A 31 -16.36 6.25 4.81
C PRO A 31 -15.85 6.07 3.38
N HIS A 32 -15.75 7.15 2.60
CA HIS A 32 -15.42 7.11 1.18
C HIS A 32 -13.90 7.15 0.92
N ILE A 33 -13.09 7.48 1.92
CA ILE A 33 -11.64 7.67 1.78
C ILE A 33 -10.93 6.31 1.86
N LEU A 34 -10.01 6.10 0.94
CA LEU A 34 -9.01 5.03 0.94
C LEU A 34 -7.64 5.71 0.93
N TYR A 35 -6.70 5.26 1.74
CA TYR A 35 -5.35 5.85 1.81
C TYR A 35 -4.36 4.93 1.11
N GLU A 36 -3.65 5.40 0.09
CA GLU A 36 -2.55 4.63 -0.52
C GLU A 36 -1.22 5.26 -0.11
N THR A 37 -0.50 4.57 0.80
CA THR A 37 0.59 5.18 1.56
C THR A 37 1.89 5.31 0.78
N TYR A 38 2.07 4.51 -0.27
CA TYR A 38 3.21 4.56 -1.17
C TYR A 38 2.85 3.86 -2.48
N ASN A 39 2.73 4.63 -3.56
CA ASN A 39 2.39 4.17 -4.90
C ASN A 39 3.31 3.04 -5.41
N GLU A 40 4.60 3.34 -5.61
CA GLU A 40 5.54 2.40 -6.22
C GLU A 40 6.90 2.39 -5.51
N PRO A 41 7.03 1.58 -4.46
CA PRO A 41 8.32 1.33 -3.83
C PRO A 41 9.38 0.79 -4.79
N ALA A 42 10.61 1.26 -4.63
CA ALA A 42 11.72 0.91 -5.50
C ALA A 42 12.15 -0.56 -5.32
N TRP A 43 12.91 -1.07 -6.29
CA TRP A 43 13.38 -2.45 -6.33
C TRP A 43 14.35 -2.83 -5.19
N ASN A 44 15.04 -1.85 -4.62
CA ASN A 44 16.03 -2.02 -3.57
C ASN A 44 15.48 -1.79 -2.15
N GLU A 45 14.19 -1.48 -2.01
CA GLU A 45 13.54 -1.34 -0.70
C GLU A 45 13.05 -2.72 -0.23
N SER A 46 13.58 -3.20 0.89
CA SER A 46 13.18 -4.48 1.46
C SER A 46 11.78 -4.41 2.07
N TRP A 47 11.09 -5.56 2.13
CA TRP A 47 9.78 -5.61 2.79
C TRP A 47 9.85 -5.18 4.26
N THR A 48 10.93 -5.50 4.97
CA THR A 48 11.14 -5.05 6.37
C THR A 48 11.20 -3.52 6.49
N GLU A 49 11.92 -2.85 5.59
CA GLU A 49 11.97 -1.38 5.56
C GLU A 49 10.60 -0.78 5.23
N LEU A 50 9.89 -1.36 4.25
CA LEU A 50 8.55 -0.93 3.86
C LEU A 50 7.53 -1.15 4.98
N LYS A 51 7.64 -2.22 5.77
CA LYS A 51 6.80 -2.40 6.98
C LYS A 51 7.00 -1.25 7.97
N GLY A 52 8.25 -0.85 8.21
CA GLY A 52 8.57 0.31 9.05
C GLY A 52 7.98 1.60 8.48
N TYR A 53 8.14 1.82 7.18
CA TYR A 53 7.55 2.93 6.44
C TYR A 53 6.03 3.03 6.65
N HIS A 54 5.31 1.97 6.27
CA HIS A 54 3.86 1.90 6.29
C HIS A 54 3.30 1.97 7.70
N SER A 55 3.93 1.31 8.67
CA SER A 55 3.48 1.31 10.07
C SER A 55 3.48 2.73 10.66
N ALA A 56 4.49 3.56 10.35
CA ALA A 56 4.52 4.95 10.82
C ALA A 56 3.35 5.77 10.28
N ILE A 57 3.02 5.60 9.00
CA ILE A 57 1.92 6.32 8.34
C ILE A 57 0.56 5.79 8.82
N ILE A 58 0.39 4.47 8.91
CA ILE A 58 -0.83 3.84 9.43
C ILE A 58 -1.09 4.33 10.86
N ASN A 59 -0.07 4.37 11.72
CA ASN A 59 -0.24 4.89 13.08
C ASN A 59 -0.72 6.35 13.09
N ALA A 60 -0.20 7.19 12.20
CA ALA A 60 -0.65 8.58 12.05
C ALA A 60 -2.10 8.69 11.54
N ILE A 61 -2.50 7.85 10.57
CA ILE A 61 -3.89 7.76 10.10
C ILE A 61 -4.81 7.30 11.24
N ARG A 62 -4.43 6.22 11.93
CA ARG A 62 -5.24 5.58 12.99
C ARG A 62 -5.38 6.43 14.25
N ALA A 63 -4.56 7.45 14.43
CA ALA A 63 -4.78 8.46 15.46
C ALA A 63 -6.08 9.26 15.25
N ASN A 64 -6.56 9.38 13.99
CA ASN A 64 -7.75 10.14 13.63
C ASN A 64 -8.87 9.29 13.00
N ASP A 65 -8.52 8.23 12.29
CA ASP A 65 -9.43 7.40 11.50
C ASP A 65 -9.12 5.91 11.70
N LEU A 66 -9.94 5.25 12.53
CA LEU A 66 -9.74 3.87 12.96
C LEU A 66 -10.12 2.82 11.91
N ASN A 67 -10.92 3.19 10.90
CA ASN A 67 -11.68 2.19 10.14
C ASN A 67 -11.46 2.24 8.63
N ASN A 68 -11.15 3.39 8.03
CA ASN A 68 -10.99 3.43 6.58
C ASN A 68 -9.80 2.58 6.11
N ILE A 69 -9.91 2.02 4.90
CA ILE A 69 -8.91 1.11 4.35
C ILE A 69 -7.62 1.87 4.07
N VAL A 70 -6.50 1.27 4.48
CA VAL A 70 -5.16 1.69 4.06
C VAL A 70 -4.62 0.66 3.08
N ILE A 71 -4.17 1.12 1.92
CA ILE A 71 -3.58 0.31 0.85
C ILE A 71 -2.08 0.58 0.87
N VAL A 72 -1.26 -0.47 0.92
CA VAL A 72 0.19 -0.35 1.06
C VAL A 72 0.93 -0.91 -0.15
N GLY A 73 1.85 -0.12 -0.71
CA GLY A 73 2.74 -0.56 -1.78
C GLY A 73 3.74 -1.62 -1.34
N THR A 74 4.20 -2.44 -2.31
CA THR A 74 5.26 -3.44 -2.12
C THR A 74 6.46 -3.15 -3.03
N ALA A 75 7.60 -3.81 -2.80
CA ALA A 75 8.80 -3.61 -3.60
C ALA A 75 8.58 -3.89 -5.09
N ARG A 76 9.51 -3.39 -5.91
CA ARG A 76 9.50 -3.51 -7.38
C ARG A 76 8.21 -2.96 -8.00
N SER A 77 7.90 -1.69 -7.72
CA SER A 77 6.70 -1.01 -8.22
C SER A 77 5.42 -1.80 -7.90
N SER A 78 5.26 -2.14 -6.62
CA SER A 78 4.08 -2.86 -6.13
C SER A 78 3.82 -4.22 -6.82
N MET A 79 4.89 -4.97 -7.11
CA MET A 79 4.80 -6.32 -7.71
C MET A 79 5.09 -7.46 -6.73
N ASP A 80 5.68 -7.19 -5.56
CA ASP A 80 6.13 -8.21 -4.60
C ASP A 80 5.09 -8.52 -3.49
N VAL A 81 3.83 -8.66 -3.89
CA VAL A 81 2.72 -9.03 -2.96
C VAL A 81 2.90 -10.42 -2.34
N ASP A 82 3.58 -11.34 -3.04
CA ASP A 82 3.94 -12.66 -2.54
C ASP A 82 4.91 -12.59 -1.35
N VAL A 83 5.87 -11.66 -1.38
CA VAL A 83 6.79 -11.42 -0.27
C VAL A 83 6.03 -10.86 0.93
N ALA A 84 5.19 -9.85 0.70
CA ALA A 84 4.37 -9.25 1.75
C ALA A 84 3.43 -10.28 2.43
N ALA A 85 2.90 -11.24 1.65
CA ALA A 85 2.02 -12.29 2.16
C ALA A 85 2.68 -13.22 3.20
N THR A 86 4.00 -13.37 3.17
CA THR A 86 4.73 -14.20 4.15
C THR A 86 4.90 -13.53 5.51
N ASP A 87 4.83 -12.20 5.57
CA ASP A 87 5.03 -11.41 6.80
C ASP A 87 4.16 -10.13 6.76
N PRO A 88 2.82 -10.26 6.75
CA PRO A 88 1.93 -9.12 6.59
C PRO A 88 2.03 -8.12 7.76
N LEU A 89 1.61 -6.89 7.50
CA LEU A 89 1.35 -5.87 8.51
C LEU A 89 0.21 -6.32 9.44
N ASN A 90 0.45 -6.26 10.75
CA ASN A 90 -0.52 -6.68 11.77
C ASN A 90 -1.49 -5.53 12.12
N TYR A 91 -2.32 -5.15 11.15
CA TYR A 91 -3.33 -4.10 11.27
C TYR A 91 -4.65 -4.55 10.64
N THR A 92 -5.76 -4.02 11.14
CA THR A 92 -7.08 -4.19 10.50
C THR A 92 -7.26 -3.21 9.35
N ASN A 93 -8.11 -3.59 8.40
CA ASN A 93 -8.47 -2.78 7.22
C ASN A 93 -7.23 -2.30 6.43
N VAL A 94 -6.30 -3.23 6.20
CA VAL A 94 -5.14 -3.02 5.34
C VAL A 94 -5.22 -3.94 4.11
N ALA A 95 -5.00 -3.37 2.94
CA ALA A 95 -4.83 -4.08 1.67
C ALA A 95 -3.46 -3.75 1.06
N TYR A 96 -3.05 -4.52 0.05
CA TYR A 96 -1.73 -4.43 -0.57
C TYR A 96 -1.87 -4.12 -2.04
N THR A 97 -1.11 -3.13 -2.51
CA THR A 97 -1.15 -2.68 -3.90
C THR A 97 -0.55 -3.74 -4.82
N LEU A 98 -1.19 -3.96 -5.97
CA LEU A 98 -0.64 -4.69 -7.10
C LEU A 98 -0.75 -3.85 -8.38
N HIS A 99 0.37 -3.48 -9.00
CA HIS A 99 0.36 -2.75 -10.28
C HIS A 99 0.67 -3.66 -11.46
N TYR A 100 -0.07 -3.49 -12.56
CA TYR A 100 0.06 -4.34 -13.75
C TYR A 100 -0.05 -3.56 -15.06
N TYR A 101 0.91 -3.80 -15.94
CA TYR A 101 1.01 -3.21 -17.29
C TYR A 101 1.35 -4.33 -18.29
N PRO A 102 0.38 -4.82 -19.08
CA PRO A 102 0.53 -6.01 -19.93
C PRO A 102 1.73 -5.99 -20.87
N ASN A 103 2.13 -4.79 -21.31
CA ASN A 103 3.20 -4.59 -22.30
C ASN A 103 4.60 -4.46 -21.66
N LEU A 104 4.71 -4.49 -20.33
CA LEU A 104 5.99 -4.43 -19.63
C LEU A 104 6.47 -5.84 -19.23
N PRO A 105 7.78 -6.07 -19.14
CA PRO A 105 8.34 -7.33 -18.68
C PRO A 105 8.06 -7.55 -17.18
N GLN A 106 6.88 -8.10 -16.86
CA GLN A 106 6.39 -8.36 -15.50
C GLN A 106 6.23 -9.86 -15.25
N SER A 107 7.35 -10.58 -15.34
CA SER A 107 7.35 -12.04 -15.29
C SER A 107 6.69 -12.57 -14.01
N ASN A 108 5.78 -13.53 -14.18
CA ASN A 108 5.10 -14.26 -13.12
C ASN A 108 4.21 -13.43 -12.17
N LEU A 109 3.80 -12.21 -12.55
CA LEU A 109 2.98 -11.38 -11.67
C LEU A 109 1.65 -12.05 -11.27
N ASN A 110 1.01 -12.75 -12.21
CA ASN A 110 -0.19 -13.55 -11.95
C ASN A 110 0.05 -14.67 -10.92
N VAL A 111 1.23 -15.30 -10.95
CA VAL A 111 1.61 -16.36 -10.01
C VAL A 111 1.81 -15.77 -8.61
N LYS A 112 2.51 -14.63 -8.51
CA LYS A 112 2.71 -13.91 -7.25
C LYS A 112 1.38 -13.47 -6.62
N ALA A 113 0.50 -12.89 -7.44
CA ALA A 113 -0.84 -12.49 -7.00
C ALA A 113 -1.63 -13.71 -6.48
N GLN A 114 -1.62 -14.83 -7.21
CA GLN A 114 -2.31 -16.05 -6.78
C GLN A 114 -1.73 -16.62 -5.47
N GLN A 115 -0.41 -16.59 -5.29
CA GLN A 115 0.22 -17.02 -4.04
C GLN A 115 -0.22 -16.16 -2.86
N ALA A 116 -0.19 -14.83 -3.01
CA ALA A 116 -0.64 -13.90 -1.98
C ALA A 116 -2.13 -14.08 -1.63
N ILE A 117 -3.00 -14.27 -2.64
CA ILE A 117 -4.43 -14.58 -2.44
C ILE A 117 -4.60 -15.90 -1.67
N ASN A 118 -3.84 -16.94 -2.01
CA ASN A 118 -3.89 -18.24 -1.31
C ASN A 118 -3.44 -18.13 0.16
N MET A 119 -2.63 -17.13 0.50
CA MET A 119 -2.21 -16.81 1.86
C MET A 119 -3.18 -15.83 2.57
N ASN A 120 -4.35 -15.55 1.98
CA ASN A 120 -5.37 -14.62 2.45
C ASN A 120 -4.89 -13.16 2.56
N LEU A 121 -3.89 -12.75 1.77
CA LEU A 121 -3.49 -11.35 1.70
C LEU A 121 -4.53 -10.55 0.89
N PRO A 122 -5.13 -9.47 1.44
CA PRO A 122 -6.03 -8.63 0.68
C PRO A 122 -5.26 -7.81 -0.36
N ILE A 123 -5.50 -8.03 -1.65
CA ILE A 123 -4.84 -7.30 -2.74
C ILE A 123 -5.81 -6.28 -3.34
N PHE A 124 -5.31 -5.09 -3.68
CA PHE A 124 -6.04 -4.06 -4.40
C PHE A 124 -5.19 -3.57 -5.59
N VAL A 125 -5.73 -3.61 -6.81
CA VAL A 125 -5.10 -3.03 -7.99
C VAL A 125 -5.49 -1.56 -8.08
N THR A 126 -4.64 -0.66 -7.56
CA THR A 126 -4.88 0.79 -7.56
C THR A 126 -4.47 1.42 -8.90
N GLU A 127 -3.51 0.82 -9.61
CA GLU A 127 -3.05 1.25 -10.92
C GLU A 127 -2.89 0.07 -11.89
N TYR A 128 -3.36 0.25 -13.13
CA TYR A 128 -3.06 -0.65 -14.25
C TYR A 128 -3.18 0.10 -15.59
N GLY A 129 -2.52 -0.44 -16.62
CA GLY A 129 -2.59 0.10 -17.99
C GLY A 129 -2.99 -0.94 -19.04
N THR A 130 -2.97 -0.50 -20.30
CA THR A 130 -3.27 -1.32 -21.49
C THR A 130 -2.09 -1.45 -22.42
#